data_AF-A0A852U521-F1
#
_entry.id   AF-A0A852U521-F1
#
_cell.length_a   1.000
_cell.length_b   1.000
_cell.length_c   1.000
_cell.angle_alpha   90.00
_cell.angle_beta   90.00
_cell.angle_gamma   90.00
#
_symmetry.space_group_name_H-M   'P 1'
#
loop_
_entity.id
_entity.type
_entity.pdbx_description
1 polymer ?
#
loop_
_entity_poly.entity_id
_entity_poly.type
_entity_poly.pdbx_seq_one_letter_code
_entity_poly.pdbx_strand_id
1 'polypeptide(L)'
;MTAVGRAVRAGLFISIAALLAMAIAPGAAAEPVAPDEPVESAGQTVVSLTFDDGNANQMLAAPILAEHAMEATFFIPSGFVDTNAYVSRADLEALSAAGHEIGGHTVNHFDLAFVPLDEAKRQICTDRATLLSWGYEVRNFAYPHGSSLPGVEQTVQECGYNSARELGDLRTRFGCDECESAEALPPANPYSTDAPQQVESEWTLDDLKAVVLDAERTGGWTQLTFHDVCVERCSDIRVTPTMLADFLAWLEPRASTHDTVVRTVGDVIGGPLAPAVEVPPPPAVEPGVNGIVNPGMEELNEEDRARCWTRTGWGESRVHASTVGEAHTGAWASRMTLVDHESGETKLMPRFDLGWCSPGVTAGTSYSLRTWYTSSTPTQFVVFLRAPSGAWTYWSSSPWFEASTTYAHAVWEPPPIPGGYTGISFGLSLFSNGTLTVDDAALYEADGAPPAQLPPVTPPQGRPEGPHVLAPGPDRISAPQNPDRGAPA
;
A
#
# COMPACT_ATOMS: atom_id res chain seq x y z
N MET A 1 -25.00 55.12 91.00
CA MET A 1 -23.59 55.42 91.32
C MET A 1 -22.75 54.99 90.13
N THR A 2 -22.00 55.93 89.54
CA THR A 2 -20.76 55.76 88.73
C THR A 2 -20.77 54.84 87.49
N ALA A 3 -20.08 55.05 86.37
CA ALA A 3 -19.49 56.15 85.61
C ALA A 3 -18.81 55.48 84.39
N VAL A 4 -18.99 56.04 83.19
CA VAL A 4 -18.03 56.25 82.07
C VAL A 4 -16.89 55.24 81.79
N GLY A 5 -16.67 54.90 80.51
CA GLY A 5 -15.31 54.83 79.94
C GLY A 5 -15.02 53.77 78.86
N ARG A 6 -14.55 54.23 77.68
CA ARG A 6 -14.18 53.51 76.44
C ARG A 6 -12.73 52.96 76.43
N ALA A 7 -12.45 52.17 75.37
CA ALA A 7 -11.18 51.96 74.61
C ALA A 7 -10.46 50.62 74.87
N VAL A 8 -9.71 49.94 73.96
CA VAL A 8 -9.62 49.71 72.49
C VAL A 8 -8.25 49.00 72.25
N ARG A 9 -8.19 47.99 71.35
CA ARG A 9 -6.99 47.39 70.65
C ARG A 9 -5.95 46.62 71.50
N ALA A 10 -5.16 45.67 71.01
CA ALA A 10 -4.82 45.09 69.70
C ALA A 10 -4.43 43.60 69.93
N GLY A 11 -4.67 42.66 69.01
CA GLY A 11 -3.78 42.33 67.88
C GLY A 11 -2.87 41.13 68.22
N LEU A 12 -3.26 39.90 67.82
CA LEU A 12 -2.52 38.66 68.07
C LEU A 12 -2.16 37.96 66.73
N PHE A 13 -0.88 37.66 66.55
CA PHE A 13 -0.31 36.80 65.51
C PHE A 13 -0.40 35.33 65.91
N ILE A 14 -0.87 34.42 65.04
CA ILE A 14 -0.38 33.03 64.92
C ILE A 14 -0.54 32.54 63.46
N SER A 15 0.54 31.98 62.91
CA SER A 15 0.68 31.35 61.59
C SER A 15 -0.11 30.05 61.45
N ILE A 16 -0.73 29.81 60.29
CA ILE A 16 -1.23 28.48 59.87
C ILE A 16 -0.83 28.25 58.41
N ALA A 17 -0.19 27.11 58.16
CA ALA A 17 0.18 26.60 56.84
C ALA A 17 -1.07 26.29 56.01
N ALA A 18 -1.13 26.79 54.77
CA ALA A 18 -2.21 26.51 53.84
C ALA A 18 -1.95 25.19 53.10
N LEU A 19 -2.79 24.18 53.33
CA LEU A 19 -3.00 23.08 52.38
C LEU A 19 -3.97 23.59 51.31
N LEU A 20 -3.48 23.72 50.07
CA LEU A 20 -4.30 23.96 48.90
C LEU A 20 -4.82 22.61 48.39
N ALA A 21 -6.10 22.32 48.62
CA ALA A 21 -6.79 21.23 47.93
C ALA A 21 -7.25 21.76 46.56
N MET A 22 -6.54 21.39 45.49
CA MET A 22 -7.00 21.60 44.12
C MET A 22 -8.13 20.60 43.83
N ALA A 23 -9.34 21.11 43.65
CA ALA A 23 -10.43 20.36 43.04
C ALA A 23 -10.13 20.19 41.55
N ILE A 24 -9.80 18.97 41.13
CA ILE A 24 -9.70 18.60 39.71
C ILE A 24 -11.13 18.44 39.22
N ALA A 25 -11.58 19.35 38.36
CA ALA A 25 -12.81 19.17 37.60
C ALA A 25 -12.61 17.99 36.64
N PRO A 26 -13.59 17.07 36.49
CA PRO A 26 -13.51 16.06 35.44
C PRO A 26 -13.53 16.78 34.10
N GLY A 27 -12.51 16.51 33.27
CA GLY A 27 -12.42 17.02 31.91
C GLY A 27 -13.67 16.61 31.14
N ALA A 28 -14.26 17.58 30.44
CA ALA A 28 -15.33 17.31 29.49
C ALA A 28 -14.83 16.26 28.50
N ALA A 29 -15.48 15.09 28.50
CA ALA A 29 -15.37 14.18 27.36
C ALA A 29 -15.86 14.96 26.14
N ALA A 30 -15.06 14.97 25.06
CA ALA A 30 -15.53 15.47 23.78
C ALA A 30 -16.81 14.72 23.41
N GLU A 31 -17.88 15.46 23.15
CA GLU A 31 -19.09 14.87 22.57
C GLU A 31 -18.74 14.30 21.19
N PRO A 32 -19.33 13.16 20.79
CA PRO A 32 -19.16 12.67 19.43
C PRO A 32 -19.67 13.75 18.47
N VAL A 33 -18.79 14.21 17.58
CA VAL A 33 -19.15 15.08 16.47
C VAL A 33 -20.21 14.33 15.65
N ALA A 34 -21.38 14.94 15.47
CA ALA A 34 -22.40 14.38 14.58
C ALA A 34 -21.79 14.22 13.18
N PRO A 35 -22.09 13.14 12.44
CA PRO A 35 -21.58 12.99 11.08
C PRO A 35 -21.97 14.22 10.26
N ASP A 36 -21.02 14.80 9.53
CA ASP A 36 -21.29 15.93 8.64
C ASP A 36 -22.36 15.52 7.63
N GLU A 37 -23.42 16.33 7.56
CA GLU A 37 -24.47 16.18 6.54
C GLU A 37 -23.83 16.39 5.16
N PRO A 38 -24.15 15.56 4.15
CA PRO A 38 -23.62 15.72 2.79
C PRO A 38 -23.85 17.13 2.25
N VAL A 39 -22.92 17.63 1.43
CA VAL A 39 -23.07 18.95 0.80
C VAL A 39 -24.23 18.92 -0.20
N GLU A 40 -25.40 19.43 0.19
CA GLU A 40 -26.54 19.63 -0.71
C GLU A 40 -26.53 21.06 -1.27
N SER A 41 -25.86 21.28 -2.39
CA SER A 41 -25.91 22.58 -3.07
C SER A 41 -25.94 22.42 -4.58
N ALA A 42 -27.15 22.49 -5.15
CA ALA A 42 -27.34 22.55 -6.58
C ALA A 42 -26.71 23.85 -7.14
N GLY A 43 -25.56 23.71 -7.80
CA GLY A 43 -24.83 24.79 -8.48
C GLY A 43 -23.54 25.25 -7.78
N GLN A 44 -23.24 24.78 -6.57
CA GLN A 44 -21.91 24.98 -5.97
C GLN A 44 -20.90 24.04 -6.62
N THR A 45 -19.65 24.48 -6.73
CA THR A 45 -18.55 23.63 -7.17
C THR A 45 -17.69 23.24 -5.98
N VAL A 46 -17.44 21.95 -5.82
CA VAL A 46 -16.54 21.42 -4.80
C VAL A 46 -15.31 20.83 -5.48
N VAL A 47 -14.13 21.15 -4.95
CA VAL A 47 -12.86 20.59 -5.39
C VAL A 47 -12.28 19.77 -4.24
N SER A 48 -11.97 18.51 -4.49
CA SER A 48 -11.17 17.70 -3.56
C SER A 48 -9.78 17.53 -4.13
N LEU A 49 -8.78 17.81 -3.30
CA LEU A 49 -7.38 17.56 -3.60
C LEU A 49 -7.04 16.18 -3.02
N THR A 50 -6.64 15.24 -3.86
CA THR A 50 -6.40 13.85 -3.46
C THR A 50 -4.96 13.44 -3.79
N PHE A 51 -4.33 12.71 -2.87
CA PHE A 51 -2.97 12.22 -2.99
C PHE A 51 -2.95 10.69 -2.80
N ASP A 52 -2.55 9.96 -3.83
CA ASP A 52 -2.67 8.49 -3.88
C ASP A 52 -1.30 7.82 -3.73
N ASP A 53 -1.25 6.54 -3.37
CA ASP A 53 -0.05 5.69 -3.16
C ASP A 53 0.74 5.91 -1.87
N GLY A 54 0.56 7.03 -1.17
CA GLY A 54 1.36 7.35 0.03
C GLY A 54 2.85 7.50 -0.25
N ASN A 55 3.24 8.06 -1.40
CA ASN A 55 4.64 8.33 -1.73
C ASN A 55 5.24 9.34 -0.74
N ALA A 56 6.45 9.10 -0.24
CA ALA A 56 7.08 9.94 0.79
C ALA A 56 7.24 11.41 0.35
N ASN A 57 7.39 11.66 -0.96
CA ASN A 57 7.53 13.01 -1.50
C ASN A 57 6.24 13.84 -1.40
N GLN A 58 5.08 13.23 -1.15
CA GLN A 58 3.80 13.92 -0.92
C GLN A 58 3.83 14.80 0.32
N MET A 59 4.75 14.55 1.26
CA MET A 59 4.98 15.43 2.41
C MET A 59 5.42 16.84 2.01
N LEU A 60 5.85 17.05 0.76
CA LEU A 60 6.09 18.38 0.20
C LEU A 60 4.80 19.17 -0.06
N ALA A 61 3.64 18.52 -0.19
CA ALA A 61 2.35 19.19 -0.34
C ALA A 61 1.81 19.78 0.96
N ALA A 62 2.07 19.14 2.10
CA ALA A 62 1.55 19.55 3.41
C ALA A 62 1.79 21.04 3.75
N PRO A 63 3.03 21.60 3.64
CA PRO A 63 3.24 23.02 3.89
C PRO A 63 2.53 23.92 2.87
N ILE A 64 2.41 23.50 1.61
CA ILE A 64 1.75 24.27 0.55
C ILE A 64 0.24 24.35 0.82
N LEU A 65 -0.38 23.24 1.18
CA LEU A 65 -1.78 23.17 1.59
C LEU A 65 -2.06 24.09 2.81
N ALA A 66 -1.19 24.04 3.81
CA ALA A 66 -1.30 24.86 5.01
C ALA A 66 -1.19 26.37 4.72
N GLU A 67 -0.33 26.80 3.80
CA GLU A 67 -0.21 28.21 3.38
C GLU A 67 -1.51 28.78 2.80
N HIS A 68 -2.34 27.93 2.19
CA HIS A 68 -3.63 28.29 1.60
C HIS A 68 -4.85 27.91 2.45
N ALA A 69 -4.63 27.41 3.68
CA ALA A 69 -5.69 26.91 4.57
C ALA A 69 -6.62 25.89 3.88
N MET A 70 -6.04 25.00 3.07
CA MET A 70 -6.75 23.95 2.35
C MET A 70 -6.42 22.58 2.93
N GLU A 71 -7.44 21.74 3.02
CA GLU A 71 -7.31 20.34 3.43
C GLU A 71 -7.43 19.43 2.20
N ALA A 72 -6.89 18.22 2.32
CA ALA A 72 -6.77 17.24 1.24
C ALA A 72 -7.06 15.84 1.79
N THR A 73 -7.27 14.88 0.89
CA THR A 73 -7.44 13.46 1.21
C THR A 73 -6.23 12.67 0.72
N PHE A 74 -5.62 11.88 1.59
CA PHE A 74 -4.50 11.00 1.25
C PHE A 74 -4.99 9.55 1.25
N PHE A 75 -4.99 8.90 0.08
CA PHE A 75 -5.37 7.50 -0.07
C PHE A 75 -4.15 6.61 0.11
N ILE A 76 -4.11 5.89 1.23
CA ILE A 76 -2.90 5.22 1.71
C ILE A 76 -3.02 3.71 1.55
N PRO A 77 -2.09 3.08 0.81
CA PRO A 77 -1.96 1.63 0.84
C PRO A 77 -1.18 1.20 2.09
N SER A 78 -1.86 0.57 3.05
CA SER A 78 -1.29 0.32 4.39
C SER A 78 -0.03 -0.54 4.37
N GLY A 79 0.14 -1.42 3.37
CA GLY A 79 1.29 -2.30 3.25
C GLY A 79 2.58 -1.61 2.79
N PHE A 80 2.51 -0.36 2.33
CA PHE A 80 3.68 0.42 1.92
C PHE A 80 4.20 1.36 3.02
N VAL A 81 3.39 1.66 4.04
CA VAL A 81 3.75 2.55 5.14
C VAL A 81 4.97 2.02 5.89
N ASP A 82 5.85 2.93 6.33
CA ASP A 82 7.16 2.65 6.97
C ASP A 82 8.14 1.87 6.07
N THR A 83 7.89 1.77 4.77
CA THR A 83 8.86 1.23 3.80
C THR A 83 9.55 2.36 3.03
N ASN A 84 10.73 2.06 2.48
CA ASN A 84 11.52 3.06 1.77
C ASN A 84 10.74 3.66 0.58
N ALA A 85 10.82 4.99 0.43
CA ALA A 85 10.11 5.82 -0.55
C ALA A 85 8.61 6.06 -0.28
N TYR A 86 8.06 5.54 0.81
CA TYR A 86 6.68 5.77 1.23
C TYR A 86 6.61 6.51 2.56
N VAL A 87 5.46 7.10 2.86
CA VAL A 87 5.20 7.83 4.10
C VAL A 87 5.37 6.91 5.32
N SER A 88 5.89 7.48 6.40
CA SER A 88 5.96 6.82 7.69
C SER A 88 4.67 6.99 8.50
N ARG A 89 4.49 6.20 9.55
CA ARG A 89 3.41 6.42 10.55
C ARG A 89 3.42 7.83 11.13
N ALA A 90 4.61 8.41 11.32
CA ALA A 90 4.76 9.77 11.84
C ALA A 90 4.32 10.84 10.83
N ASP A 91 4.58 10.61 9.54
CA ASP A 91 4.11 11.49 8.46
C ASP A 91 2.58 11.49 8.39
N LEU A 92 1.96 10.31 8.46
CA LEU A 92 0.49 10.18 8.47
C LEU A 92 -0.16 10.80 9.71
N GLU A 93 0.46 10.67 10.88
CA GLU A 93 0.03 11.36 12.10
C GLU A 93 0.10 12.88 11.93
N ALA A 94 1.17 13.40 11.32
CA ALA A 94 1.30 14.84 11.05
C ALA A 94 0.24 15.35 10.05
N LEU A 95 -0.03 14.60 8.98
CA LEU A 95 -1.07 14.93 8.00
C LEU A 95 -2.46 14.96 8.65
N SER A 96 -2.81 13.91 9.41
CA SER A 96 -4.09 13.82 10.10
C SER A 96 -4.26 14.92 11.15
N ALA A 97 -3.21 15.22 11.93
CA ALA A 97 -3.23 16.31 12.91
C ALA A 97 -3.36 17.70 12.26
N ALA A 98 -3.02 17.85 10.98
CA ALA A 98 -3.21 19.06 10.21
C ALA A 98 -4.60 19.19 9.56
N GLY A 99 -5.51 18.23 9.80
CA GLY A 99 -6.88 18.25 9.26
C GLY A 99 -7.04 17.51 7.93
N HIS A 100 -5.97 16.90 7.40
CA HIS A 100 -6.09 16.08 6.20
C HIS A 100 -6.76 14.75 6.48
N GLU A 101 -7.58 14.30 5.52
CA GLU A 101 -8.24 13.01 5.57
C GLU A 101 -7.26 11.88 5.19
N ILE A 102 -7.35 10.75 5.88
CA ILE A 102 -6.69 9.50 5.49
C ILE A 102 -7.74 8.52 4.97
N GLY A 103 -7.67 8.20 3.68
CA GLY A 103 -8.51 7.22 2.99
C GLY A 103 -7.77 5.90 2.72
N GLY A 104 -8.52 4.86 2.34
CA GLY A 104 -7.97 3.55 2.02
C GLY A 104 -7.61 3.38 0.54
N HIS A 105 -6.60 2.55 0.26
CA HIS A 105 -6.09 2.32 -1.10
C HIS A 105 -5.55 0.89 -1.33
N THR A 106 -6.11 -0.09 -0.60
CA THR A 106 -5.68 -1.51 -0.57
C THR A 106 -4.36 -1.75 0.14
N VAL A 107 -4.07 -2.99 0.52
CA VAL A 107 -2.81 -3.27 1.24
C VAL A 107 -1.60 -3.17 0.30
N ASN A 108 -1.69 -3.72 -0.93
CA ASN A 108 -0.54 -3.88 -1.83
C ASN A 108 -0.72 -3.22 -3.20
N HIS A 109 -1.70 -2.33 -3.37
CA HIS A 109 -1.94 -1.57 -4.60
C HIS A 109 -2.16 -2.48 -5.83
N PHE A 110 -2.96 -3.53 -5.68
CA PHE A 110 -3.33 -4.40 -6.79
C PHE A 110 -4.51 -3.83 -7.55
N ASP A 111 -4.46 -3.96 -8.89
CA ASP A 111 -5.65 -3.76 -9.72
C ASP A 111 -6.71 -4.81 -9.36
N LEU A 112 -7.79 -4.34 -8.73
CA LEU A 112 -8.81 -5.19 -8.15
C LEU A 112 -9.69 -5.85 -9.21
N ALA A 113 -9.69 -5.36 -10.45
CA ALA A 113 -10.39 -6.01 -11.56
C ALA A 113 -9.71 -7.31 -12.03
N PHE A 114 -8.42 -7.49 -11.71
CA PHE A 114 -7.61 -8.63 -12.16
C PHE A 114 -7.24 -9.61 -11.04
N VAL A 115 -7.84 -9.49 -9.86
CA VAL A 115 -7.69 -10.45 -8.77
C VAL A 115 -9.03 -11.14 -8.46
N PRO A 116 -9.03 -12.37 -7.91
CA PRO A 116 -10.25 -13.00 -7.43
C PRO A 116 -10.92 -12.15 -6.34
N LEU A 117 -12.24 -12.17 -6.30
CA LEU A 117 -13.02 -11.34 -5.38
C LEU A 117 -12.64 -11.54 -3.90
N ASP A 118 -12.31 -12.76 -3.48
CA ASP A 118 -11.84 -13.01 -2.11
C ASP A 118 -10.50 -12.33 -1.79
N GLU A 119 -9.62 -12.18 -2.79
CA GLU A 119 -8.39 -11.41 -2.65
C GLU A 119 -8.68 -9.91 -2.63
N ALA A 120 -9.56 -9.41 -3.50
CA ALA A 120 -10.00 -8.02 -3.46
C ALA A 120 -10.58 -7.67 -2.08
N LYS A 121 -11.42 -8.55 -1.51
CA LYS A 121 -11.98 -8.38 -0.16
C LYS A 121 -10.91 -8.32 0.92
N ARG A 122 -9.90 -9.20 0.88
CA ARG A 122 -8.75 -9.11 1.79
C ARG A 122 -8.01 -7.79 1.62
N GLN A 123 -7.73 -7.38 0.38
CA GLN A 123 -7.00 -6.16 0.05
C GLN A 123 -7.72 -4.91 0.59
N ILE A 124 -9.03 -4.82 0.37
CA ILE A 124 -9.86 -3.67 0.77
C ILE A 124 -10.06 -3.62 2.29
N CYS A 125 -10.54 -4.72 2.88
CA CYS A 125 -10.91 -4.74 4.30
C CYS A 125 -9.68 -4.70 5.23
N THR A 126 -8.59 -5.40 4.89
CA THR A 126 -7.37 -5.45 5.73
C THR A 126 -6.68 -4.09 5.76
N ASP A 127 -6.65 -3.39 4.63
CA ASP A 127 -6.14 -2.02 4.54
C ASP A 127 -6.91 -1.09 5.48
N ARG A 128 -8.25 -1.09 5.34
CA ARG A 128 -9.13 -0.31 6.22
C ARG A 128 -8.93 -0.64 7.68
N ALA A 129 -8.93 -1.93 8.04
CA ALA A 129 -8.76 -2.38 9.41
C ALA A 129 -7.40 -1.96 9.99
N THR A 130 -6.34 -2.02 9.19
CA THR A 130 -5.01 -1.58 9.58
C THR A 130 -4.98 -0.08 9.86
N LEU A 131 -5.48 0.74 8.93
CA LEU A 131 -5.55 2.20 9.09
C LEU A 131 -6.47 2.63 10.26
N LEU A 132 -7.58 1.92 10.51
CA LEU A 132 -8.43 2.14 11.68
C LEU A 132 -7.70 1.80 12.99
N SER A 133 -6.95 0.68 13.02
CA SER A 133 -6.17 0.27 14.19
C SER A 133 -5.09 1.28 14.57
N TRP A 134 -4.71 2.11 13.60
CA TRP A 134 -3.75 3.18 13.71
C TRP A 134 -4.34 4.51 14.18
N GLY A 135 -5.67 4.58 14.32
CA GLY A 135 -6.39 5.72 14.89
C GLY A 135 -7.02 6.66 13.86
N TYR A 136 -7.01 6.33 12.57
CA TYR A 136 -7.59 7.17 11.53
C TYR A 136 -9.07 6.91 11.30
N GLU A 137 -9.83 7.94 10.93
CA GLU A 137 -11.25 7.83 10.58
C GLU A 137 -11.45 7.50 9.09
N VAL A 138 -11.17 6.25 8.73
CA VAL A 138 -11.15 5.82 7.32
C VAL A 138 -12.57 5.60 6.79
N ARG A 139 -13.10 6.60 6.08
CA ARG A 139 -14.44 6.58 5.48
C ARG A 139 -14.43 6.32 3.98
N ASN A 140 -13.41 6.76 3.25
CA ASN A 140 -13.44 6.74 1.78
C ASN A 140 -12.27 5.95 1.19
N PHE A 141 -12.46 5.52 -0.05
CA PHE A 141 -11.53 4.66 -0.77
C PHE A 141 -11.20 5.23 -2.15
N ALA A 142 -10.05 4.88 -2.69
CA ALA A 142 -9.74 5.07 -4.10
C ALA A 142 -9.33 3.73 -4.70
N TYR A 143 -9.85 3.39 -5.89
CA TYR A 143 -9.43 2.17 -6.57
C TYR A 143 -8.01 2.35 -7.11
N PRO A 144 -7.05 1.45 -6.77
CA PRO A 144 -5.79 1.38 -7.49
C PRO A 144 -6.07 1.28 -9.00
N HIS A 145 -5.35 2.08 -9.79
CA HIS A 145 -5.51 2.16 -11.25
C HIS A 145 -6.85 2.73 -11.75
N GLY A 146 -7.74 3.24 -10.88
CA GLY A 146 -9.09 3.68 -11.28
C GLY A 146 -9.88 2.56 -11.96
N SER A 147 -9.70 1.34 -11.46
CA SER A 147 -10.21 0.12 -12.07
C SER A 147 -11.00 -0.69 -11.05
N SER A 148 -12.28 -0.93 -11.36
CA SER A 148 -13.16 -1.75 -10.54
C SER A 148 -14.15 -2.58 -11.37
N LEU A 149 -14.82 -3.50 -10.68
CA LEU A 149 -15.94 -4.28 -11.20
C LEU A 149 -17.08 -4.20 -10.18
N PRO A 150 -18.35 -4.42 -10.56
CA PRO A 150 -19.48 -4.31 -9.62
C PRO A 150 -19.36 -5.15 -8.35
N GLY A 151 -18.70 -6.30 -8.41
CA GLY A 151 -18.42 -7.12 -7.22
C GLY A 151 -17.40 -6.49 -6.28
N VAL A 152 -16.41 -5.78 -6.82
CA VAL A 152 -15.42 -5.02 -6.06
C VAL A 152 -16.06 -3.79 -5.42
N GLU A 153 -16.90 -3.05 -6.15
CA GLU A 153 -17.69 -1.93 -5.60
C GLU A 153 -18.55 -2.38 -4.41
N GLN A 154 -19.26 -3.50 -4.55
CA GLN A 154 -20.01 -4.10 -3.45
C GLN A 154 -19.08 -4.47 -2.27
N THR A 155 -17.88 -4.95 -2.55
CA THR A 155 -16.90 -5.32 -1.51
C THR A 155 -16.41 -4.09 -0.74
N VAL A 156 -16.18 -2.97 -1.41
CA VAL A 156 -15.86 -1.68 -0.76
C VAL A 156 -16.96 -1.29 0.22
N GLN A 157 -18.22 -1.34 -0.21
CA GLN A 157 -19.36 -1.09 0.66
C GLN A 157 -19.40 -2.07 1.85
N GLU A 158 -19.21 -3.36 1.60
CA GLU A 158 -19.21 -4.40 2.64
C GLU A 158 -18.06 -4.25 3.64
N CYS A 159 -16.92 -3.68 3.23
CA CYS A 159 -15.79 -3.38 4.13
C CYS A 159 -16.02 -2.09 4.96
N GLY A 160 -17.13 -1.38 4.73
CA GLY A 160 -17.57 -0.25 5.54
C GLY A 160 -17.02 1.11 5.11
N TYR A 161 -16.60 1.25 3.85
CA TYR A 161 -16.37 2.56 3.24
C TYR A 161 -17.70 3.23 2.86
N ASN A 162 -17.71 4.55 2.75
CA ASN A 162 -18.85 5.38 2.37
C ASN A 162 -18.81 5.76 0.88
N SER A 163 -17.62 5.82 0.30
CA SER A 163 -17.42 6.02 -1.13
C SER A 163 -16.17 5.33 -1.67
N ALA A 164 -16.09 5.22 -3.00
CA ALA A 164 -14.87 4.91 -3.72
C ALA A 164 -14.74 5.68 -5.04
N ARG A 165 -13.52 6.16 -5.29
CA ARG A 165 -13.17 6.98 -6.45
C ARG A 165 -12.53 6.17 -7.58
N GLU A 166 -13.01 6.37 -8.80
CA GLU A 166 -12.39 5.92 -10.07
C GLU A 166 -11.41 6.99 -10.62
N LEU A 167 -11.00 6.88 -11.89
CA LEU A 167 -10.15 7.86 -12.59
C LEU A 167 -10.43 7.90 -14.11
N GLY A 168 -10.54 9.11 -14.67
CA GLY A 168 -10.64 9.33 -16.11
C GLY A 168 -12.07 9.42 -16.65
N ASP A 169 -13.04 9.44 -15.75
CA ASP A 169 -14.49 9.45 -16.02
C ASP A 169 -15.07 10.87 -16.12
N LEU A 170 -14.23 11.91 -15.93
CA LEU A 170 -14.58 13.30 -16.23
C LEU A 170 -13.80 13.82 -17.43
N ARG A 171 -14.46 14.70 -18.20
CA ARG A 171 -13.88 15.32 -19.38
C ARG A 171 -12.71 16.23 -19.01
N THR A 172 -11.58 16.00 -19.67
CA THR A 172 -10.44 16.92 -19.69
C THR A 172 -9.89 17.04 -21.11
N ARG A 173 -8.88 17.87 -21.34
CA ARG A 173 -8.18 17.87 -22.63
C ARG A 173 -7.40 16.59 -22.93
N PHE A 174 -7.23 15.71 -21.94
CA PHE A 174 -6.50 14.45 -22.06
C PHE A 174 -7.39 13.26 -22.35
N GLY A 175 -8.72 13.40 -22.21
CA GLY A 175 -9.63 12.31 -22.53
C GLY A 175 -11.06 12.52 -22.06
N CYS A 176 -11.89 11.54 -22.46
CA CYS A 176 -13.34 11.50 -22.30
C CYS A 176 -14.10 12.76 -22.76
N ASP A 177 -13.99 13.08 -24.05
CA ASP A 177 -14.68 14.24 -24.65
C ASP A 177 -16.21 14.24 -24.45
N GLU A 178 -16.81 13.06 -24.31
CA GLU A 178 -18.25 12.85 -24.14
C GLU A 178 -18.68 12.74 -22.66
N CYS A 179 -17.72 12.77 -21.71
CA CYS A 179 -18.03 12.76 -20.27
C CYS A 179 -18.54 14.11 -19.78
N GLU A 180 -19.16 14.10 -18.60
CA GLU A 180 -19.47 15.30 -17.85
C GLU A 180 -18.19 16.00 -17.35
N SER A 181 -18.29 17.29 -17.03
CA SER A 181 -17.15 18.07 -16.52
C SER A 181 -17.02 18.08 -14.99
N ALA A 182 -18.01 17.51 -14.29
CA ALA A 182 -18.02 17.37 -12.84
C ALA A 182 -18.89 16.16 -12.47
N GLU A 183 -18.51 15.46 -11.40
CA GLU A 183 -19.35 14.47 -10.75
C GLU A 183 -20.59 15.16 -10.14
N ALA A 184 -21.71 14.47 -10.14
CA ALA A 184 -22.92 14.97 -9.51
C ALA A 184 -22.71 15.12 -8.00
N LEU A 185 -23.39 16.10 -7.41
CA LEU A 185 -23.38 16.30 -5.97
C LEU A 185 -24.83 16.33 -5.45
N PRO A 186 -25.29 15.29 -4.72
CA PRO A 186 -24.55 14.06 -4.35
C PRO A 186 -24.26 13.12 -5.54
N PRO A 187 -23.23 12.26 -5.46
CA PRO A 187 -22.90 11.31 -6.53
C PRO A 187 -24.02 10.32 -6.81
N ALA A 188 -24.17 9.91 -8.08
CA ALA A 188 -25.17 8.92 -8.46
C ALA A 188 -24.84 7.52 -7.91
N ASN A 189 -23.56 7.15 -7.93
CA ASN A 189 -23.04 5.96 -7.28
C ASN A 189 -21.85 6.35 -6.38
N PRO A 190 -22.01 6.42 -5.05
CA PRO A 190 -20.90 6.79 -4.18
C PRO A 190 -19.76 5.77 -4.21
N TYR A 191 -19.98 4.52 -4.64
CA TYR A 191 -18.92 3.49 -4.70
C TYR A 191 -18.20 3.43 -6.05
N SER A 192 -18.51 4.37 -6.95
CA SER A 192 -17.86 4.56 -8.25
C SER A 192 -18.04 6.04 -8.62
N THR A 193 -17.40 6.94 -7.88
CA THR A 193 -17.48 8.38 -8.13
C THR A 193 -16.53 8.78 -9.25
N ASP A 194 -17.00 9.61 -10.17
CA ASP A 194 -16.22 10.08 -11.31
C ASP A 194 -15.13 11.06 -10.87
N ALA A 195 -13.99 10.98 -11.56
CA ALA A 195 -12.87 11.89 -11.38
C ALA A 195 -12.18 12.16 -12.73
N PRO A 196 -11.48 13.30 -12.89
CA PRO A 196 -10.61 13.52 -14.04
C PRO A 196 -9.50 12.46 -14.11
N GLN A 197 -8.77 12.41 -15.22
CA GLN A 197 -7.52 11.67 -15.25
C GLN A 197 -6.55 12.22 -14.19
N GLN A 198 -5.66 11.36 -13.70
CA GLN A 198 -4.60 11.76 -12.77
C GLN A 198 -3.68 12.83 -13.37
N VAL A 199 -3.09 13.64 -12.51
CA VAL A 199 -2.15 14.69 -12.93
C VAL A 199 -0.81 14.06 -13.31
N GLU A 200 -0.40 14.30 -14.55
CA GLU A 200 0.87 13.83 -15.10
C GLU A 200 1.82 14.98 -15.44
N SER A 201 3.07 14.65 -15.74
CA SER A 201 4.15 15.62 -15.98
C SER A 201 3.92 16.53 -17.19
N GLU A 202 2.99 16.18 -18.09
CA GLU A 202 2.55 16.99 -19.22
C GLU A 202 1.39 17.94 -18.91
N TRP A 203 0.79 17.84 -17.72
CA TRP A 203 -0.21 18.79 -17.26
C TRP A 203 0.42 20.14 -16.98
N THR A 204 -0.28 21.19 -17.38
CA THR A 204 0.10 22.57 -17.11
C THR A 204 -0.79 23.17 -16.03
N LEU A 205 -0.36 24.30 -15.45
CA LEU A 205 -1.19 25.06 -14.51
C LEU A 205 -2.55 25.42 -15.13
N ASP A 206 -2.61 25.73 -16.42
CA ASP A 206 -3.87 26.08 -17.09
C ASP A 206 -4.80 24.86 -17.25
N ASP A 207 -4.26 23.65 -17.29
CA ASP A 207 -5.06 22.42 -17.35
C ASP A 207 -5.75 22.15 -16.01
N LEU A 208 -5.02 22.30 -14.90
CA LEU A 208 -5.63 22.20 -13.55
C LEU A 208 -6.75 23.24 -13.37
N LYS A 209 -6.51 24.47 -13.84
CA LYS A 209 -7.54 25.51 -13.82
C LYS A 209 -8.73 25.18 -14.70
N ALA A 210 -8.49 24.60 -15.88
CA ALA A 210 -9.54 24.26 -16.82
C ALA A 210 -10.52 23.25 -16.22
N VAL A 211 -10.04 22.23 -15.50
CA VAL A 211 -10.90 21.26 -14.79
C VAL A 211 -11.86 21.97 -13.84
N VAL A 212 -11.36 22.87 -12.99
CA VAL A 212 -12.20 23.63 -12.04
C VAL A 212 -13.15 24.58 -12.77
N LEU A 213 -12.66 25.30 -13.78
CA LEU A 213 -13.48 26.24 -14.56
C LEU A 213 -14.59 25.57 -15.36
N ASP A 214 -14.37 24.33 -15.81
CA ASP A 214 -15.38 23.55 -16.51
C ASP A 214 -16.44 23.04 -15.53
N ALA A 215 -16.04 22.55 -14.35
CA ALA A 215 -16.96 22.17 -13.27
C ALA A 215 -17.84 23.34 -12.83
N GLU A 216 -17.30 24.55 -12.72
CA GLU A 216 -18.06 25.76 -12.37
C GLU A 216 -19.16 26.16 -13.36
N ARG A 217 -19.11 25.66 -14.61
CA ARG A 217 -20.19 25.93 -15.57
C ARG A 217 -21.48 25.20 -15.22
N THR A 218 -21.37 24.07 -14.54
CA THR A 218 -22.49 23.19 -14.18
C THR A 218 -22.73 23.12 -12.68
N GLY A 219 -21.73 23.44 -11.87
CA GLY A 219 -21.65 22.99 -10.47
C GLY A 219 -21.29 21.50 -10.42
N GLY A 220 -21.19 20.96 -9.21
CA GLY A 220 -20.84 19.56 -8.95
C GLY A 220 -19.50 19.43 -8.25
N TRP A 221 -18.88 18.26 -8.39
CA TRP A 221 -17.67 17.89 -7.66
C TRP A 221 -16.57 17.43 -8.62
N THR A 222 -15.35 17.88 -8.39
CA THR A 222 -14.17 17.37 -9.09
C THR A 222 -13.09 16.96 -8.10
N GLN A 223 -12.55 15.76 -8.29
CA GLN A 223 -11.52 15.17 -7.43
C GLN A 223 -10.19 15.17 -8.19
N LEU A 224 -9.31 16.12 -7.91
CA LEU A 224 -7.99 16.17 -8.55
C LEU A 224 -7.04 15.18 -7.88
N THR A 225 -6.40 14.33 -8.68
CA THR A 225 -5.55 13.23 -8.19
C THR A 225 -4.08 13.48 -8.47
N PHE A 226 -3.28 13.52 -7.42
CA PHE A 226 -1.83 13.69 -7.44
C PHE A 226 -1.16 12.42 -6.87
N HIS A 227 0.02 12.05 -7.38
CA HIS A 227 0.78 10.91 -6.85
C HIS A 227 2.16 11.34 -6.36
N ASP A 228 2.99 11.89 -7.24
CA ASP A 228 4.29 12.45 -6.87
C ASP A 228 4.24 13.98 -6.75
N VAL A 229 4.88 14.52 -5.70
CA VAL A 229 5.10 15.97 -5.53
C VAL A 229 6.60 16.24 -5.53
N CYS A 230 7.15 16.74 -6.63
CA CYS A 230 8.60 16.73 -6.86
C CYS A 230 9.02 17.54 -8.10
N VAL A 231 10.32 17.85 -8.21
CA VAL A 231 10.90 18.52 -9.39
C VAL A 231 11.76 17.56 -10.23
N GLU A 232 12.53 16.69 -9.58
CA GLU A 232 13.40 15.71 -10.23
C GLU A 232 13.25 14.34 -9.54
N ARG A 233 13.62 13.26 -10.26
CA ARG A 233 13.71 11.89 -9.72
C ARG A 233 12.40 11.30 -9.19
N CYS A 234 11.31 11.59 -9.87
CA CYS A 234 9.99 11.04 -9.63
C CYS A 234 9.39 10.52 -10.93
N SER A 235 8.26 9.82 -10.83
CA SER A 235 7.58 9.23 -11.97
C SER A 235 7.00 10.29 -12.92
N ASP A 236 6.34 9.84 -13.98
CA ASP A 236 5.64 10.73 -14.91
C ASP A 236 4.27 11.17 -14.37
N ILE A 237 3.73 10.51 -13.35
CA ILE A 237 2.48 10.88 -12.66
C ILE A 237 2.77 11.85 -11.52
N ARG A 238 3.16 13.08 -11.88
CA ARG A 238 3.69 14.07 -10.92
C ARG A 238 3.16 15.47 -11.12
N VAL A 239 3.17 16.23 -10.03
CA VAL A 239 3.08 17.70 -10.01
C VAL A 239 4.33 18.30 -9.37
N THR A 240 4.73 19.49 -9.83
CA THR A 240 5.83 20.23 -9.16
C THR A 240 5.30 21.00 -7.95
N PRO A 241 6.08 21.17 -6.88
CA PRO A 241 5.70 22.01 -5.74
C PRO A 241 5.29 23.43 -6.17
N THR A 242 6.00 24.02 -7.14
CA THR A 242 5.67 25.36 -7.67
C THR A 242 4.32 25.38 -8.38
N MET A 243 4.05 24.40 -9.26
CA MET A 243 2.77 24.33 -9.96
C MET A 243 1.60 24.07 -8.99
N LEU A 244 1.80 23.24 -7.97
CA LEU A 244 0.81 23.02 -6.93
C LEU A 244 0.52 24.32 -6.17
N ALA A 245 1.56 25.04 -5.71
CA ALA A 245 1.40 26.31 -5.01
C ALA A 245 0.71 27.38 -5.89
N ASP A 246 1.12 27.52 -7.14
CA ASP A 246 0.51 28.47 -8.09
C ASP A 246 -0.96 28.13 -8.36
N PHE A 247 -1.30 26.84 -8.37
CA PHE A 247 -2.68 26.38 -8.52
C PHE A 247 -3.53 26.70 -7.28
N LEU A 248 -3.03 26.38 -6.07
CA LEU A 248 -3.75 26.67 -4.83
C LEU A 248 -3.93 28.19 -4.62
N ALA A 249 -2.91 28.98 -4.92
CA ALA A 249 -3.00 30.45 -4.89
C ALA A 249 -4.07 31.01 -5.84
N TRP A 250 -4.28 30.35 -6.98
CA TRP A 250 -5.35 30.71 -7.91
C TRP A 250 -6.73 30.22 -7.44
N LEU A 251 -6.80 29.05 -6.80
CA LEU A 251 -8.03 28.42 -6.32
C LEU A 251 -8.59 29.11 -5.07
N GLU A 252 -7.73 29.56 -4.16
CA GLU A 252 -8.11 30.17 -2.87
C GLU A 252 -9.15 31.31 -2.98
N PRO A 253 -8.99 32.35 -3.83
CA PRO A 253 -9.99 33.41 -3.92
C PRO A 253 -11.33 32.96 -4.51
N ARG A 254 -11.41 31.78 -5.14
CA ARG A 254 -12.63 31.27 -5.82
C ARG A 254 -13.75 30.95 -4.84
N ALA A 255 -13.44 30.55 -3.61
CA ALA A 255 -14.44 30.35 -2.57
C ALA A 255 -15.31 31.60 -2.34
N SER A 256 -14.68 32.79 -2.36
CA SER A 256 -15.40 34.06 -2.15
C SER A 256 -15.99 34.67 -3.43
N THR A 257 -15.49 34.29 -4.61
CA THR A 257 -15.83 34.95 -5.88
C THR A 257 -16.74 34.12 -6.77
N HIS A 258 -16.69 32.80 -6.66
CA HIS A 258 -17.40 31.83 -7.52
C HIS A 258 -18.09 30.73 -6.70
N ASP A 259 -18.10 30.83 -5.36
CA ASP A 259 -18.63 29.79 -4.47
C ASP A 259 -18.02 28.40 -4.76
N THR A 260 -16.73 28.38 -5.10
CA THR A 260 -15.98 27.15 -5.35
C THR A 260 -15.15 26.80 -4.13
N VAL A 261 -15.49 25.71 -3.46
CA VAL A 261 -14.91 25.36 -2.15
C VAL A 261 -14.00 24.15 -2.23
N VAL A 262 -12.95 24.14 -1.42
CA VAL A 262 -12.08 22.98 -1.25
C VAL A 262 -12.52 22.17 -0.03
N ARG A 263 -12.69 20.86 -0.22
CA ARG A 263 -13.15 19.92 0.81
C ARG A 263 -12.45 18.59 0.68
N THR A 264 -12.21 17.91 1.80
CA THR A 264 -11.80 16.50 1.78
C THR A 264 -12.94 15.66 1.19
N VAL A 265 -12.63 14.49 0.64
CA VAL A 265 -13.63 13.54 0.15
C VAL A 265 -14.63 13.19 1.26
N GLY A 266 -14.13 13.04 2.48
CA GLY A 266 -14.91 12.85 3.71
C GLY A 266 -15.94 13.93 3.98
N ASP A 267 -15.60 15.19 3.81
CA ASP A 267 -16.55 16.29 4.04
C ASP A 267 -17.62 16.37 2.94
N VAL A 268 -17.29 15.93 1.72
CA VAL A 268 -18.24 15.90 0.60
C VAL A 268 -19.25 14.77 0.77
N ILE A 269 -18.75 13.55 1.03
CA ILE A 269 -19.57 12.33 1.13
C ILE A 269 -20.31 12.23 2.46
N GLY A 270 -19.69 12.70 3.56
CA GLY A 270 -20.25 12.58 4.90
C GLY A 270 -20.38 11.12 5.36
N GLY A 271 -21.43 10.86 6.15
CA GLY A 271 -21.79 9.52 6.61
C GLY A 271 -21.00 9.00 7.82
N PRO A 272 -21.51 7.94 8.48
CA PRO A 272 -20.92 7.43 9.72
C PRO A 272 -19.60 6.71 9.47
N LEU A 273 -18.75 6.63 10.51
CA LEU A 273 -17.60 5.73 10.54
C LEU A 273 -18.06 4.31 10.92
N ALA A 274 -18.03 3.38 9.97
CA ALA A 274 -18.34 1.98 10.25
C ALA A 274 -17.19 1.28 11.03
N PRO A 275 -17.47 0.27 11.87
CA PRO A 275 -16.43 -0.53 12.50
C PRO A 275 -15.58 -1.28 11.45
N ALA A 276 -14.39 -1.71 11.85
CA ALA A 276 -13.53 -2.54 11.00
C ALA A 276 -14.22 -3.89 10.68
N VAL A 277 -14.04 -4.35 9.44
CA VAL A 277 -14.51 -5.67 9.00
C VAL A 277 -13.31 -6.60 8.94
N GLU A 278 -13.29 -7.57 9.85
CA GLU A 278 -12.25 -8.59 9.88
C GLU A 278 -12.45 -9.59 8.75
N VAL A 279 -11.40 -9.78 7.94
CA VAL A 279 -11.36 -10.84 6.91
C VAL A 279 -10.33 -11.88 7.35
N PRO A 280 -10.72 -13.15 7.52
CA PRO A 280 -9.77 -14.17 7.93
C PRO A 280 -8.67 -14.32 6.86
N PRO A 281 -7.41 -14.54 7.29
CA PRO A 281 -6.37 -14.89 6.34
C PRO A 281 -6.72 -16.21 5.63
N PRO A 282 -6.18 -16.45 4.43
CA PRO A 282 -6.39 -17.73 3.76
C PRO A 282 -5.86 -18.88 4.62
N PRO A 283 -6.44 -20.08 4.47
CA PRO A 283 -6.02 -21.24 5.24
C PRO A 283 -4.55 -21.54 4.99
N ALA A 284 -3.88 -22.05 6.03
CA ALA A 284 -2.53 -22.55 5.89
C ALA A 284 -2.49 -23.78 4.97
N VAL A 285 -1.33 -24.03 4.38
CA VAL A 285 -1.09 -25.25 3.59
C VAL A 285 -1.41 -26.49 4.43
N GLU A 286 -2.23 -27.38 3.88
CA GLU A 286 -2.60 -28.64 4.52
C GLU A 286 -1.48 -29.70 4.41
N PRO A 287 -1.35 -30.62 5.39
CA PRO A 287 -0.38 -31.71 5.33
C PRO A 287 -0.46 -32.52 4.02
N GLY A 288 0.68 -32.66 3.35
CA GLY A 288 0.81 -33.43 2.10
C GLY A 288 0.25 -32.76 0.84
N VAL A 289 -0.30 -31.54 0.94
CA VAL A 289 -0.77 -30.75 -0.19
C VAL A 289 0.29 -29.71 -0.57
N ASN A 290 0.54 -29.53 -1.86
CA ASN A 290 1.42 -28.45 -2.31
C ASN A 290 0.69 -27.11 -2.20
N GLY A 291 1.23 -26.18 -1.40
CA GLY A 291 0.66 -24.85 -1.23
C GLY A 291 0.96 -23.84 -2.34
N ILE A 292 1.85 -24.17 -3.28
CA ILE A 292 2.23 -23.25 -4.36
C ILE A 292 1.16 -23.26 -5.46
N VAL A 293 0.68 -22.07 -5.82
CA VAL A 293 -0.19 -21.86 -6.98
C VAL A 293 0.67 -21.77 -8.25
N ASN A 294 0.21 -22.42 -9.32
CA ASN A 294 0.95 -22.53 -10.59
C ASN A 294 2.40 -23.02 -10.39
N PRO A 295 2.62 -24.17 -9.72
CA PRO A 295 3.94 -24.61 -9.28
C PRO A 295 4.89 -24.93 -10.44
N GLY A 296 4.35 -25.45 -11.55
CA GLY A 296 5.10 -25.74 -12.79
C GLY A 296 5.10 -24.59 -13.79
N MET A 297 4.63 -23.39 -13.42
CA MET A 297 4.73 -22.18 -14.28
C MET A 297 3.99 -22.26 -15.62
N GLU A 298 3.05 -23.18 -15.76
CA GLU A 298 2.33 -23.49 -17.00
C GLU A 298 1.21 -22.51 -17.34
N GLU A 299 0.64 -21.85 -16.32
CA GLU A 299 -0.40 -20.84 -16.52
C GLU A 299 0.26 -19.47 -16.73
N LEU A 300 0.19 -18.93 -17.95
CA LEU A 300 0.76 -17.63 -18.30
C LEU A 300 -0.28 -16.51 -18.17
N ASN A 301 0.17 -15.31 -17.82
CA ASN A 301 -0.60 -14.06 -17.90
C ASN A 301 -0.51 -13.46 -19.31
N GLU A 302 -1.14 -12.30 -19.51
CA GLU A 302 -1.20 -11.61 -20.80
C GLU A 302 0.17 -11.12 -21.32
N GLU A 303 1.18 -11.06 -20.45
CA GLU A 303 2.57 -10.74 -20.80
C GLU A 303 3.45 -11.99 -21.05
N ASP A 304 2.84 -13.16 -21.26
CA ASP A 304 3.55 -14.44 -21.41
C ASP A 304 4.45 -14.80 -20.21
N ARG A 305 4.09 -14.37 -18.99
CA ARG A 305 4.80 -14.71 -17.74
C ARG A 305 3.96 -15.63 -16.86
N ALA A 306 4.60 -16.49 -16.09
CA ALA A 306 3.90 -17.37 -15.16
C ALA A 306 3.01 -16.59 -14.17
N ARG A 307 1.69 -16.83 -14.22
CA ARG A 307 0.70 -16.27 -13.28
C ARG A 307 1.09 -16.63 -11.86
N CYS A 308 0.82 -15.72 -10.92
CA CYS A 308 1.16 -15.84 -9.51
C CYS A 308 2.64 -15.76 -9.15
N TRP A 309 3.52 -15.61 -10.14
CA TRP A 309 4.93 -15.37 -9.91
C TRP A 309 5.28 -13.92 -10.16
N THR A 310 6.20 -13.39 -9.36
CA THR A 310 6.77 -12.07 -9.57
C THR A 310 8.27 -12.08 -9.36
N ARG A 311 8.96 -11.25 -10.14
CA ARG A 311 10.38 -11.03 -9.98
C ARG A 311 10.57 -10.08 -8.81
N THR A 312 11.37 -10.49 -7.84
CA THR A 312 11.82 -9.62 -6.75
C THR A 312 13.35 -9.55 -6.76
N GLY A 313 13.89 -8.54 -6.08
CA GLY A 313 15.32 -8.30 -6.06
C GLY A 313 15.64 -6.96 -5.43
N TRP A 314 16.92 -6.74 -5.18
CA TRP A 314 17.46 -5.45 -4.77
C TRP A 314 18.85 -5.26 -5.40
N GLY A 315 19.35 -4.02 -5.36
CA GLY A 315 20.66 -3.68 -5.88
C GLY A 315 20.63 -3.19 -7.32
N GLU A 316 21.81 -3.09 -7.91
CA GLU A 316 22.03 -2.50 -9.23
C GLU A 316 22.47 -3.60 -10.19
N SER A 317 21.58 -3.99 -11.10
CA SER A 317 21.81 -5.01 -12.12
C SER A 317 20.75 -4.94 -13.21
N ARG A 318 21.07 -5.46 -14.40
CA ARG A 318 20.08 -5.65 -15.47
C ARG A 318 19.56 -7.09 -15.44
N VAL A 319 18.25 -7.25 -15.29
CA VAL A 319 17.60 -8.56 -15.24
C VAL A 319 16.71 -8.76 -16.46
N HIS A 320 16.86 -9.89 -17.13
CA HIS A 320 15.92 -10.36 -18.16
C HIS A 320 15.17 -11.57 -17.61
N ALA A 321 13.85 -11.49 -17.55
CA ALA A 321 12.98 -12.60 -17.19
C ALA A 321 12.23 -13.08 -18.44
N SER A 322 12.11 -14.39 -18.61
CA SER A 322 11.46 -15.00 -19.77
C SER A 322 10.87 -16.35 -19.41
N THR A 323 9.75 -16.69 -20.03
CA THR A 323 9.22 -18.07 -20.08
C THR A 323 10.00 -18.86 -21.14
N VAL A 324 10.43 -20.08 -20.80
CA VAL A 324 11.25 -20.94 -21.67
C VAL A 324 10.66 -22.34 -21.77
N GLY A 325 10.85 -22.99 -22.93
CA GLY A 325 10.40 -24.38 -23.16
C GLY A 325 11.31 -25.46 -22.59
N GLU A 326 12.41 -25.08 -21.94
CA GLU A 326 13.37 -25.98 -21.29
C GLU A 326 12.88 -26.35 -19.88
N ALA A 327 11.64 -26.84 -19.79
CA ALA A 327 10.97 -27.17 -18.54
C ALA A 327 11.43 -28.53 -17.98
N HIS A 328 11.36 -28.69 -16.67
CA HIS A 328 11.61 -29.97 -16.00
C HIS A 328 10.43 -30.92 -16.23
N THR A 329 9.22 -30.41 -16.05
CA THR A 329 7.99 -31.05 -16.51
C THR A 329 7.11 -30.05 -17.25
N GLY A 330 6.06 -30.53 -17.93
CA GLY A 330 5.18 -29.64 -18.66
C GLY A 330 5.83 -28.99 -19.89
N ALA A 331 5.36 -27.79 -20.25
CA ALA A 331 5.77 -27.05 -21.43
C ALA A 331 6.63 -25.84 -21.10
N TRP A 332 6.53 -25.28 -19.88
CA TRP A 332 7.07 -23.97 -19.56
C TRP A 332 7.81 -23.97 -18.23
N ALA A 333 8.93 -23.24 -18.19
CA ALA A 333 9.63 -22.87 -16.97
C ALA A 333 9.97 -21.38 -17.02
N SER A 334 10.29 -20.78 -15.87
CA SER A 334 10.73 -19.39 -15.83
C SER A 334 12.24 -19.28 -15.71
N ARG A 335 12.84 -18.48 -16.58
CA ARG A 335 14.26 -18.16 -16.58
C ARG A 335 14.49 -16.70 -16.21
N MET A 336 15.43 -16.48 -15.31
CA MET A 336 16.04 -15.19 -15.05
C MET A 336 17.50 -15.19 -15.55
N THR A 337 17.90 -14.11 -16.19
CA THR A 337 19.27 -13.84 -16.60
C THR A 337 19.71 -12.52 -15.99
N LEU A 338 20.69 -12.59 -15.11
CA LEU A 338 21.33 -11.44 -14.49
C LEU A 338 22.56 -11.07 -15.30
N VAL A 339 22.61 -9.84 -15.80
CA VAL A 339 23.78 -9.27 -16.52
C VAL A 339 24.11 -7.90 -15.94
N ASP A 340 25.33 -7.43 -16.21
CA ASP A 340 25.84 -6.16 -15.70
C ASP A 340 25.67 -6.03 -14.17
N HIS A 341 25.89 -7.14 -13.44
CA HIS A 341 25.71 -7.18 -11.99
C HIS A 341 26.76 -6.32 -11.27
N GLU A 342 26.30 -5.32 -10.53
CA GLU A 342 27.13 -4.50 -9.66
C GLU A 342 26.90 -4.83 -8.18
N SER A 343 25.64 -4.99 -7.77
CA SER A 343 25.27 -5.37 -6.40
C SER A 343 23.90 -6.04 -6.32
N GLY A 344 23.66 -6.76 -5.22
CA GLY A 344 22.36 -7.29 -4.85
C GLY A 344 22.03 -8.67 -5.41
N GLU A 345 20.75 -8.91 -5.71
CA GLU A 345 20.28 -10.20 -6.20
C GLU A 345 18.92 -10.08 -6.92
N THR A 346 18.56 -11.13 -7.65
CA THR A 346 17.21 -11.27 -8.21
C THR A 346 16.70 -12.70 -8.07
N LYS A 347 15.39 -12.82 -7.90
CA LYS A 347 14.68 -14.09 -7.73
C LYS A 347 13.27 -14.00 -8.28
N LEU A 348 12.68 -15.16 -8.51
CA LEU A 348 11.27 -15.32 -8.87
C LEU A 348 10.56 -16.02 -7.71
N MET A 349 9.44 -15.46 -7.28
CA MET A 349 8.73 -15.92 -6.08
C MET A 349 7.22 -15.80 -6.28
N PRO A 350 6.40 -16.53 -5.50
CA PRO A 350 4.98 -16.23 -5.38
C PRO A 350 4.76 -14.74 -5.04
N ARG A 351 3.76 -14.12 -5.69
CA ARG A 351 3.43 -12.70 -5.52
C ARG A 351 3.22 -12.32 -4.06
N PHE A 352 3.73 -11.15 -3.66
CA PHE A 352 3.50 -10.59 -2.33
C PHE A 352 2.06 -10.07 -2.22
N ASP A 353 1.15 -10.97 -1.88
CA ASP A 353 -0.29 -10.73 -1.78
C ASP A 353 -0.87 -11.22 -0.45
N LEU A 354 -2.19 -11.18 -0.29
CA LEU A 354 -2.89 -11.62 0.92
C LEU A 354 -3.37 -13.06 0.86
N GLY A 355 -2.88 -13.80 -0.15
CA GLY A 355 -2.84 -15.25 -0.23
C GLY A 355 -3.76 -15.85 -1.30
N TRP A 356 -3.87 -15.14 -2.42
CA TRP A 356 -4.29 -15.72 -3.68
C TRP A 356 -3.17 -16.59 -4.28
N CYS A 357 -1.96 -16.06 -4.34
CA CYS A 357 -0.79 -16.69 -4.94
C CYS A 357 0.22 -17.14 -3.87
N SER A 358 0.44 -16.34 -2.82
CA SER A 358 1.34 -16.74 -1.75
C SER A 358 0.64 -17.60 -0.70
N PRO A 359 1.17 -18.78 -0.36
CA PRO A 359 0.54 -19.69 0.58
C PRO A 359 0.43 -19.13 2.01
N GLY A 360 -0.65 -19.50 2.68
CA GLY A 360 -0.82 -19.31 4.12
C GLY A 360 0.06 -20.26 4.94
N VAL A 361 0.46 -19.83 6.13
CA VAL A 361 1.25 -20.66 7.07
C VAL A 361 0.76 -20.53 8.52
N THR A 362 1.10 -21.53 9.32
CA THR A 362 0.79 -21.59 10.75
C THR A 362 2.05 -21.36 11.58
N ALA A 363 1.99 -20.43 12.53
CA ALA A 363 3.07 -20.21 13.49
C ALA A 363 3.40 -21.49 14.28
N GLY A 364 4.69 -21.75 14.50
CA GLY A 364 5.21 -22.94 15.17
C GLY A 364 5.27 -24.19 14.29
N THR A 365 4.79 -24.12 13.04
CA THR A 365 4.82 -25.25 12.10
C THR A 365 6.06 -25.17 11.21
N SER A 366 6.67 -26.32 10.90
CA SER A 366 7.78 -26.42 9.96
C SER A 366 7.26 -26.70 8.55
N TYR A 367 7.92 -26.12 7.54
CA TYR A 367 7.56 -26.32 6.14
C TYR A 367 8.78 -26.76 5.32
N SER A 368 8.54 -27.53 4.26
CA SER A 368 9.55 -27.99 3.30
C SER A 368 9.43 -27.16 2.01
N LEU A 369 10.42 -26.29 1.77
CA LEU A 369 10.53 -25.44 0.58
C LEU A 369 11.29 -26.18 -0.50
N ARG A 370 10.74 -26.21 -1.72
CA ARG A 370 11.28 -27.03 -2.81
C ARG A 370 11.16 -26.32 -4.16
N THR A 371 12.12 -26.55 -5.04
CA THR A 371 12.01 -26.18 -6.46
C THR A 371 13.02 -26.96 -7.28
N TRP A 372 12.67 -27.26 -8.52
CA TRP A 372 13.61 -27.75 -9.52
C TRP A 372 14.28 -26.59 -10.22
N TYR A 373 15.60 -26.68 -10.42
CA TYR A 373 16.34 -25.59 -11.02
C TYR A 373 17.49 -26.05 -11.92
N THR A 374 17.82 -25.19 -12.89
CA THR A 374 19.16 -25.14 -13.49
C THR A 374 19.77 -23.79 -13.17
N SER A 375 21.08 -23.73 -12.91
CA SER A 375 21.75 -22.46 -12.70
C SER A 375 23.22 -22.50 -13.13
N SER A 376 23.71 -21.39 -13.66
CA SER A 376 25.12 -21.22 -14.00
C SER A 376 26.00 -20.82 -12.80
N THR A 377 25.41 -20.43 -11.68
CA THR A 377 26.10 -19.99 -10.46
C THR A 377 25.45 -20.63 -9.23
N PRO A 378 26.14 -20.69 -8.07
CA PRO A 378 25.51 -21.12 -6.83
C PRO A 378 24.30 -20.24 -6.48
N THR A 379 23.26 -20.87 -5.95
CA THR A 379 21.98 -20.23 -5.63
C THR A 379 21.53 -20.61 -4.21
N GLN A 380 20.52 -19.92 -3.70
CA GLN A 380 20.00 -20.09 -2.34
C GLN A 380 18.54 -19.64 -2.32
N PHE A 381 17.67 -20.34 -1.59
CA PHE A 381 16.33 -19.82 -1.27
C PHE A 381 16.47 -18.60 -0.37
N VAL A 382 15.74 -17.55 -0.71
CA VAL A 382 15.45 -16.40 0.13
C VAL A 382 13.96 -16.44 0.48
N VAL A 383 13.62 -16.17 1.74
CA VAL A 383 12.26 -16.33 2.27
C VAL A 383 11.76 -15.03 2.89
N PHE A 384 10.52 -14.71 2.57
CA PHE A 384 9.75 -13.62 3.15
C PHE A 384 8.52 -14.18 3.87
N LEU A 385 8.13 -13.54 4.95
CA LEU A 385 6.92 -13.83 5.70
C LEU A 385 5.96 -12.65 5.66
N ARG A 386 4.66 -12.95 5.67
CA ARG A 386 3.58 -11.97 5.68
C ARG A 386 2.96 -11.85 7.06
N ALA A 387 2.87 -10.63 7.59
CA ALA A 387 2.15 -10.32 8.82
C ALA A 387 0.62 -10.30 8.59
N PRO A 388 -0.22 -10.35 9.64
CA PRO A 388 -1.68 -10.18 9.50
C PRO A 388 -2.10 -8.89 8.79
N SER A 389 -1.33 -7.81 8.94
CA SER A 389 -1.55 -6.54 8.21
C SER A 389 -1.26 -6.63 6.71
N GLY A 390 -0.71 -7.76 6.24
CA GLY A 390 -0.28 -7.96 4.86
C GLY A 390 1.12 -7.43 4.54
N ALA A 391 1.81 -6.83 5.51
CA ALA A 391 3.20 -6.42 5.35
C ALA A 391 4.13 -7.64 5.16
N TRP A 392 5.05 -7.53 4.20
CA TRP A 392 6.02 -8.59 3.88
C TRP A 392 7.41 -8.23 4.39
N THR A 393 8.07 -9.19 5.04
CA THR A 393 9.41 -8.97 5.62
C THR A 393 10.34 -10.13 5.29
N TYR A 394 11.59 -9.82 4.96
CA TYR A 394 12.64 -10.83 4.83
C TYR A 394 12.79 -11.59 6.16
N TRP A 395 12.86 -12.91 6.08
CA TRP A 395 13.01 -13.76 7.25
C TRP A 395 14.33 -14.50 7.27
N SER A 396 14.64 -15.27 6.22
CA SER A 396 15.79 -16.17 6.25
C SER A 396 16.24 -16.60 4.86
N SER A 397 17.40 -17.27 4.82
CA SER A 397 17.98 -17.86 3.62
C SER A 397 18.64 -19.21 3.93
N SER A 398 18.77 -20.05 2.89
CA SER A 398 18.82 -21.52 3.02
C SER A 398 20.13 -22.26 2.65
N PRO A 399 21.22 -22.29 3.42
CA PRO A 399 22.52 -22.70 2.83
C PRO A 399 22.76 -22.37 1.32
N TRP A 400 23.82 -22.87 0.70
CA TRP A 400 24.00 -22.68 -0.75
C TRP A 400 23.75 -23.99 -1.48
N PHE A 401 23.05 -23.91 -2.61
CA PHE A 401 22.91 -24.96 -3.61
C PHE A 401 23.90 -24.69 -4.74
N GLU A 402 24.57 -25.73 -5.22
CA GLU A 402 25.57 -25.61 -6.28
C GLU A 402 24.93 -25.28 -7.63
N ALA A 403 25.73 -24.69 -8.53
CA ALA A 403 25.35 -24.54 -9.93
C ALA A 403 25.05 -25.91 -10.57
N SER A 404 24.10 -25.97 -11.49
CA SER A 404 23.73 -27.19 -12.18
C SER A 404 23.28 -26.92 -13.62
N THR A 405 23.87 -27.64 -14.58
CA THR A 405 23.51 -27.57 -16.00
C THR A 405 22.35 -28.50 -16.40
N THR A 406 21.98 -29.42 -15.51
CA THR A 406 20.76 -30.24 -15.61
C THR A 406 19.86 -29.94 -14.42
N TYR A 407 18.56 -30.24 -14.52
CA TYR A 407 17.65 -29.98 -13.40
C TYR A 407 18.10 -30.68 -12.11
N ALA A 408 18.35 -29.88 -11.09
CA ALA A 408 18.61 -30.29 -9.73
C ALA A 408 17.43 -29.91 -8.85
N HIS A 409 17.22 -30.64 -7.76
CA HIS A 409 16.12 -30.39 -6.84
C HIS A 409 16.65 -29.74 -5.56
N ALA A 410 16.35 -28.46 -5.37
CA ALA A 410 16.64 -27.75 -4.14
C ALA A 410 15.53 -28.05 -3.13
N VAL A 411 15.91 -28.54 -1.95
CA VAL A 411 14.99 -28.85 -0.84
C VAL A 411 15.58 -28.29 0.44
N TRP A 412 14.78 -27.50 1.17
CA TRP A 412 15.18 -26.95 2.45
C TRP A 412 14.00 -26.89 3.42
N GLU A 413 14.27 -27.27 4.67
CA GLU A 413 13.36 -27.13 5.80
C GLU A 413 13.91 -26.05 6.74
N PRO A 414 13.43 -24.79 6.66
CA PRO A 414 13.77 -23.76 7.63
C PRO A 414 13.29 -24.15 9.04
N PRO A 415 13.76 -23.42 10.08
CA PRO A 415 13.14 -23.48 11.40
C PRO A 415 11.61 -23.26 11.35
N PRO A 416 10.84 -23.65 12.37
CA PRO A 416 9.41 -23.41 12.41
C PRO A 416 9.05 -21.93 12.24
N ILE A 417 7.90 -21.65 11.62
CA ILE A 417 7.42 -20.29 11.37
C ILE A 417 7.29 -19.52 12.71
N PRO A 418 7.87 -18.32 12.84
CA PRO A 418 7.72 -17.51 14.05
C PRO A 418 6.28 -17.06 14.26
N GLY A 419 5.93 -16.72 15.51
CA GLY A 419 4.64 -16.09 15.82
C GLY A 419 4.47 -14.74 15.12
N GLY A 420 3.22 -14.38 14.80
CA GLY A 420 2.90 -13.09 14.17
C GLY A 420 2.93 -13.07 12.64
N TYR A 421 3.04 -14.23 11.99
CA TYR A 421 3.01 -14.36 10.53
C TYR A 421 1.94 -15.34 10.06
N THR A 422 1.36 -15.04 8.91
CA THR A 422 0.21 -15.75 8.31
C THR A 422 0.46 -16.25 6.89
N GLY A 423 1.55 -15.82 6.24
CA GLY A 423 1.90 -16.24 4.89
C GLY A 423 3.41 -16.34 4.67
N ILE A 424 3.80 -17.03 3.61
CA ILE A 424 5.19 -17.22 3.21
C ILE A 424 5.33 -17.07 1.69
N SER A 425 6.46 -16.52 1.26
CA SER A 425 6.88 -16.52 -0.14
C SER A 425 8.38 -16.79 -0.18
N PHE A 426 8.82 -17.61 -1.14
CA PHE A 426 10.23 -17.97 -1.29
C PHE A 426 10.60 -18.19 -2.76
N GLY A 427 11.89 -18.13 -3.04
CA GLY A 427 12.43 -18.42 -4.36
C GLY A 427 13.95 -18.52 -4.32
N LEU A 428 14.52 -19.21 -5.30
CA LEU A 428 15.97 -19.26 -5.50
C LEU A 428 16.47 -17.95 -6.10
N SER A 429 17.61 -17.46 -5.62
CA SER A 429 18.22 -16.20 -6.02
C SER A 429 19.47 -16.35 -6.89
N LEU A 430 19.64 -15.44 -7.84
CA LEU A 430 20.90 -15.15 -8.52
C LEU A 430 21.60 -13.98 -7.85
N PHE A 431 22.87 -14.18 -7.46
CA PHE A 431 23.71 -13.19 -6.76
C PHE A 431 24.90 -12.69 -7.59
N SER A 432 24.99 -13.09 -8.86
CA SER A 432 26.04 -12.69 -9.79
C SER A 432 25.60 -12.96 -11.22
N ASN A 433 26.32 -12.40 -12.20
CA ASN A 433 26.04 -12.62 -13.62
C ASN A 433 25.85 -14.11 -13.93
N GLY A 434 24.71 -14.45 -14.52
CA GLY A 434 24.35 -15.84 -14.72
C GLY A 434 22.87 -16.05 -15.07
N THR A 435 22.51 -17.31 -15.22
CA THR A 435 21.14 -17.76 -15.49
C THR A 435 20.64 -18.66 -14.37
N LEU A 436 19.35 -18.55 -14.09
CA LEU A 436 18.60 -19.42 -13.18
C LEU A 436 17.27 -19.73 -13.84
N THR A 437 17.03 -21.00 -14.11
CA THR A 437 15.71 -21.49 -14.56
C THR A 437 15.11 -22.24 -13.40
N VAL A 438 13.87 -21.94 -13.05
CA VAL A 438 13.11 -22.58 -11.98
C VAL A 438 11.84 -23.18 -12.54
N ASP A 439 11.45 -24.30 -11.95
CA ASP A 439 10.25 -25.06 -12.31
C ASP A 439 9.80 -25.91 -11.11
N ASP A 440 8.58 -26.45 -11.17
CA ASP A 440 8.01 -27.42 -10.24
C ASP A 440 8.26 -27.05 -8.77
N ALA A 441 7.92 -25.83 -8.40
CA ALA A 441 8.08 -25.33 -7.04
C ALA A 441 7.05 -25.97 -6.09
N ALA A 442 7.45 -26.19 -4.84
CA ALA A 442 6.52 -26.70 -3.86
C ALA A 442 6.78 -26.20 -2.44
N LEU A 443 5.68 -26.05 -1.72
CA LEU A 443 5.65 -25.83 -0.28
C LEU A 443 4.75 -26.90 0.33
N TYR A 444 5.31 -27.68 1.24
CA TYR A 444 4.55 -28.63 2.03
C TYR A 444 4.73 -28.30 3.51
N GLU A 445 3.69 -28.53 4.32
CA GLU A 445 3.94 -28.77 5.74
C GLU A 445 4.94 -29.94 5.88
N ALA A 446 5.98 -29.77 6.69
CA ALA A 446 7.07 -30.74 6.78
C ALA A 446 6.54 -32.11 7.23
N ASP A 447 5.62 -32.10 8.19
CA ASP A 447 4.84 -33.28 8.56
C ASP A 447 3.84 -33.62 7.45
N GLY A 448 4.08 -34.75 6.78
CA GLY A 448 3.26 -35.19 5.63
C GLY A 448 3.80 -34.79 4.27
N ALA A 449 4.91 -34.05 4.21
CA ALA A 449 5.56 -33.74 2.94
C ALA A 449 5.94 -35.04 2.18
N PRO A 450 5.69 -35.12 0.86
CA PRO A 450 6.14 -36.25 0.05
C PRO A 450 7.67 -36.43 0.15
N PRO A 451 8.21 -37.66 -0.05
CA PRO A 451 9.65 -37.87 -0.06
C PRO A 451 10.36 -36.96 -1.05
N ALA A 452 11.42 -36.28 -0.59
CA ALA A 452 12.25 -35.45 -1.45
C ALA A 452 13.03 -36.30 -2.46
N GLN A 453 13.00 -35.90 -3.74
CA GLN A 453 13.87 -36.49 -4.75
C GLN A 453 15.24 -35.80 -4.71
N LEU A 454 16.13 -36.26 -3.83
CA LEU A 454 17.46 -35.66 -3.67
C LEU A 454 18.45 -36.23 -4.71
N PRO A 455 19.32 -35.40 -5.31
CA PRO A 455 20.43 -35.93 -6.10
C PRO A 455 21.39 -36.72 -5.20
N PRO A 456 22.16 -37.68 -5.76
CA PRO A 456 23.17 -38.42 -5.00
C PRO A 456 24.22 -37.47 -4.39
N VAL A 457 24.46 -37.62 -3.09
CA VAL A 457 25.37 -36.78 -2.31
C VAL A 457 26.80 -36.89 -2.85
N THR A 458 27.36 -35.77 -3.33
CA THR A 458 28.80 -35.63 -3.58
C THR A 458 29.40 -34.74 -2.49
N PRO A 459 30.48 -35.15 -1.79
CA PRO A 459 31.07 -34.34 -0.71
C PRO A 459 31.56 -32.99 -1.23
N PRO A 460 31.42 -31.89 -0.46
CA PRO A 460 31.79 -30.55 -0.91
C PRO A 460 33.31 -30.42 -1.13
N GLN A 461 33.71 -29.94 -2.31
CA GLN A 461 35.07 -29.44 -2.56
C GLN A 461 35.10 -27.92 -2.44
N GLY A 462 35.87 -27.42 -1.48
CA GLY A 462 36.45 -26.06 -1.44
C GLY A 462 35.51 -24.89 -1.72
N ARG A 463 34.83 -24.37 -0.69
CA ARG A 463 34.12 -23.07 -0.76
C ARG A 463 35.11 -21.89 -0.78
N PRO A 464 34.82 -20.81 -1.51
CA PRO A 464 35.25 -19.48 -1.12
C PRO A 464 34.50 -19.05 0.15
N GLU A 465 35.21 -18.56 1.15
CA GLU A 465 34.61 -17.83 2.28
C GLU A 465 34.13 -16.46 1.77
N GLY A 466 32.84 -16.39 1.40
CA GLY A 466 32.11 -15.13 1.24
C GLY A 466 31.46 -14.72 2.56
N PRO A 467 31.28 -13.41 2.84
CA PRO A 467 30.80 -12.96 4.14
C PRO A 467 29.41 -13.52 4.40
N HIS A 468 29.14 -13.88 5.66
CA HIS A 468 27.78 -13.94 6.16
C HIS A 468 27.10 -12.63 5.76
N VAL A 469 26.13 -12.70 4.85
CA VAL A 469 25.33 -11.53 4.47
C VAL A 469 24.67 -11.07 5.76
N LEU A 470 25.17 -9.95 6.28
CA LEU A 470 24.46 -9.17 7.28
C LEU A 470 23.09 -8.91 6.69
N ALA A 471 22.05 -9.25 7.44
CA ALA A 471 20.70 -8.83 7.12
C ALA A 471 20.74 -7.33 6.77
N PRO A 472 20.15 -6.90 5.65
CA PRO A 472 19.92 -5.47 5.48
C PRO A 472 19.11 -5.00 6.70
N GLY A 473 19.42 -3.80 7.20
CA GLY A 473 18.45 -3.04 7.97
C GLY A 473 17.15 -2.86 7.17
N PRO A 474 16.13 -2.17 7.69
CA PRO A 474 14.79 -2.12 7.10
C PRO A 474 14.66 -1.55 5.67
N ASP A 475 15.75 -1.30 4.96
CA ASP A 475 15.74 -0.86 3.57
C ASP A 475 15.94 -2.00 2.57
N ARG A 476 15.06 -1.99 1.56
CA ARG A 476 15.12 -2.62 0.23
C ARG A 476 14.34 -3.93 0.07
N ILE A 477 13.01 -3.79 0.08
CA ILE A 477 12.19 -4.38 -0.98
C ILE A 477 11.91 -3.22 -1.94
N SER A 478 12.39 -3.27 -3.18
CA SER A 478 11.73 -2.49 -4.22
C SER A 478 10.30 -3.00 -4.25
N ALA A 479 9.31 -2.13 -4.00
CA ALA A 479 7.91 -2.44 -4.29
C ALA A 479 7.85 -3.20 -5.63
N PRO A 480 6.98 -4.22 -5.78
CA PRO A 480 6.88 -4.93 -7.05
C PRO A 480 6.84 -3.89 -8.16
N GLN A 481 7.88 -3.86 -8.98
CA GLN A 481 7.86 -2.99 -10.15
C GLN A 481 6.66 -3.46 -10.94
N ASN A 482 5.62 -2.63 -10.95
CA ASN A 482 4.44 -2.89 -11.74
C ASN A 482 4.90 -3.16 -13.18
N PRO A 483 4.70 -4.37 -13.72
CA PRO A 483 5.11 -4.67 -15.08
C PRO A 483 4.33 -3.86 -16.13
N ASP A 484 3.23 -3.20 -15.75
CA ASP A 484 2.39 -2.37 -16.64
C ASP A 484 2.95 -0.97 -16.91
N ARG A 485 4.23 -0.90 -17.31
CA ARG A 485 4.70 0.23 -18.15
C ARG A 485 4.41 -0.08 -19.61
N GLY A 486 3.13 -0.23 -19.93
CA GLY A 486 2.60 -0.13 -21.28
C GLY A 486 2.18 1.31 -21.53
N ALA A 487 2.93 2.03 -22.35
CA ALA A 487 2.47 3.31 -22.89
C ALA A 487 1.14 3.07 -23.65
N PRO A 488 0.12 3.92 -23.50
CA PRO A 488 -1.00 3.90 -24.43
C PRO A 488 -0.51 4.38 -25.81
N ALA A 489 -1.15 3.82 -26.85
CA ALA A 489 -0.81 3.97 -28.26
C ALA A 489 -0.90 5.40 -28.81
#